data_AF-A0A8T0X4H8-F1
#
_entry.id   AF-A0A8T0X4H8-F1
#
_cell.length_a   1.000
_cell.length_b   1.000
_cell.length_c   1.000
_cell.angle_alpha   90.00
_cell.angle_beta   90.00
_cell.angle_gamma   90.00
#
_symmetry.space_group_name_H-M   'P 1'
#
loop_
_entity.id
_entity.type
_entity.pdbx_description
1 polymer ?
#
loop_
_entity_poly.entity_id
_entity_poly.type
_entity_poly.pdbx_seq_one_letter_code
_entity_poly.pdbx_strand_id
1 'polypeptide(L)'
;MEDLSFDEWWAKASGRVDGQIRKGLNSIIILGTWSIWKHRNHCVSDGILPNLPSAIAAIKKDLQQWSFAGALGFSTPTSSL
;
A
#
# COMPACT_ATOMS: atom_id res chain seq x y z
N MET A 1 15.43 12.72 17.91
CA MET A 1 16.07 11.49 17.41
C MET A 1 15.23 11.06 16.23
N GLU A 2 15.69 11.43 15.04
CA GLU A 2 15.07 11.01 13.77
C GLU A 2 15.09 9.49 13.74
N ASP A 3 13.98 8.86 13.37
CA ASP A 3 13.93 7.39 13.25
C ASP A 3 14.96 6.99 12.18
N LEU A 4 16.00 6.22 12.54
CA LEU A 4 17.20 6.03 11.72
C LEU A 4 16.94 5.07 10.54
N SER A 5 15.87 4.27 10.60
CA SER A 5 15.46 3.38 9.53
C SER A 5 13.94 3.24 9.39
N PHE A 6 13.50 2.82 8.20
CA PHE A 6 12.09 2.58 7.89
C PHE A 6 11.46 1.47 8.75
N ASP A 7 12.23 0.43 9.07
CA ASP A 7 11.76 -0.67 9.92
C ASP A 7 11.63 -0.26 11.39
N GLU A 8 12.52 0.58 11.92
CA GLU A 8 12.39 1.16 13.26
C GLU A 8 11.14 2.05 13.37
N TRP A 9 10.95 2.93 12.38
CA TRP A 9 9.75 3.76 12.30
C TRP A 9 8.48 2.92 12.22
N TRP A 10 8.46 1.89 11.36
CA TRP A 10 7.31 1.00 11.20
C TRP A 10 7.02 0.25 12.51
N ALA A 11 8.01 -0.38 13.12
CA ALA A 11 7.84 -1.09 14.39
C ALA A 11 7.24 -0.18 15.48
N LYS A 12 7.73 1.06 15.58
CA LYS A 12 7.24 2.07 16.51
C LYS A 12 5.82 2.54 16.18
N ALA A 13 5.49 2.76 14.90
CA ALA A 13 4.15 3.15 14.46
C ALA A 13 3.13 2.04 14.75
N SER A 14 3.48 0.78 14.45
CA SER A 14 2.63 -0.37 14.71
C SER A 14 2.50 -0.70 16.19
N GLY A 15 3.50 -0.39 17.02
CA GLY A 15 3.43 -0.53 18.47
C GLY A 15 2.53 0.49 19.17
N ARG A 16 2.10 1.57 18.49
CA ARG A 16 1.19 2.59 19.02
C ARG A 16 -0.29 2.26 18.83
N VAL A 17 -0.60 1.20 18.08
CA VAL A 17 -1.96 0.81 17.71
C VAL A 17 -2.16 -0.68 17.96
N ASP A 18 -3.39 -1.10 18.27
CA ASP A 18 -3.71 -2.49 18.60
C ASP A 18 -4.78 -3.10 17.70
N GLY A 19 -4.87 -4.43 17.75
CA GLY A 19 -5.92 -5.21 17.12
C GLY A 19 -6.06 -4.96 15.63
N GLN A 20 -7.28 -4.63 15.19
CA GLN A 20 -7.60 -4.40 13.78
C GLN A 20 -6.94 -3.14 13.22
N ILE A 21 -6.73 -2.11 14.05
CA ILE A 21 -6.09 -0.86 13.61
C ILE A 21 -4.63 -1.13 13.24
N ARG A 22 -3.92 -1.95 14.04
CA ARG A 22 -2.55 -2.38 13.71
C ARG A 22 -2.48 -3.16 12.40
N LYS A 23 -3.44 -4.06 12.16
CA LYS A 23 -3.53 -4.82 10.91
C LYS A 23 -3.76 -3.90 9.71
N GLY A 24 -4.71 -2.97 9.82
CA GLY A 24 -5.00 -1.99 8.77
C GLY A 24 -3.79 -1.09 8.47
N LEU A 25 -3.11 -0.60 9.50
CA LEU A 25 -1.89 0.20 9.36
C LEU A 25 -0.77 -0.56 8.66
N ASN A 26 -0.50 -1.81 9.05
CA ASN A 26 0.49 -2.66 8.39
C ASN A 26 0.15 -2.89 6.90
N SER A 27 -1.12 -3.15 6.58
CA SER A 27 -1.57 -3.31 5.20
C SER A 27 -1.35 -2.05 4.36
N ILE A 28 -1.66 -0.87 4.91
CA ILE A 28 -1.43 0.41 4.23
C ILE A 28 0.07 0.65 3.98
N ILE A 29 0.92 0.36 4.97
CA ILE A 29 2.38 0.52 4.84
C ILE A 29 2.96 -0.41 3.76
N ILE A 30 2.52 -1.68 3.73
CA ILE A 30 2.92 -2.65 2.69
C ILE A 30 2.46 -2.16 1.31
N LEU A 31 1.20 -1.74 1.18
CA LEU A 31 0.65 -1.25 -0.08
C LEU A 31 1.36 0.02 -0.57
N GLY A 32 1.67 0.95 0.33
CA GLY A 32 2.44 2.15 0.01
C GLY A 32 3.83 1.80 -0.52
N THR A 33 4.56 0.94 0.21
CA THR A 33 5.91 0.49 -0.17
C THR A 33 5.90 -0.25 -1.51
N TRP A 34 4.95 -1.15 -1.71
CA TRP A 34 4.76 -1.89 -2.96
C TRP A 34 4.46 -0.96 -4.14
N SER A 35 3.63 0.06 -3.93
CA SER A 35 3.27 1.01 -4.98
C SER A 35 4.47 1.89 -5.39
N ILE A 36 5.30 2.29 -4.43
CA ILE A 36 6.56 2.99 -4.70
C ILE A 36 7.52 2.10 -5.50
N TRP A 37 7.64 0.82 -5.10
CA TRP A 37 8.48 -0.14 -5.82
C TRP A 37 8.02 -0.33 -7.27
N LYS A 38 6.71 -0.52 -7.50
CA LYS A 38 6.13 -0.61 -8.85
C LYS A 38 6.40 0.65 -9.67
N HIS A 39 6.21 1.84 -9.09
CA HIS A 39 6.45 3.10 -9.79
C HIS A 39 7.93 3.26 -10.20
N ARG A 40 8.86 2.89 -9.30
CA ARG A 40 10.30 2.87 -9.61
C ARG A 40 10.62 1.91 -10.74
N ASN A 41 10.06 0.69 -10.71
CA ASN A 41 10.26 -0.29 -11.78
C ASN A 41 9.68 0.18 -13.12
N HIS A 42 8.53 0.86 -13.11
CA HIS A 42 7.94 1.44 -14.31
C HIS A 42 8.83 2.54 -14.91
N CYS A 43 9.39 3.43 -14.07
CA CYS A 43 10.34 4.45 -14.55
C CYS A 43 11.63 3.83 -15.13
N VAL A 44 12.14 2.75 -14.53
CA VAL A 44 13.33 2.03 -15.03
C VAL A 44 13.02 1.25 -16.30
N SER A 45 11.82 0.66 -16.41
CA SER A 45 11.40 -0.14 -17.58
C SER A 45 11.08 0.71 -18.80
N ASP A 46 10.39 1.83 -18.61
CA ASP A 46 9.87 2.64 -19.73
C ASP A 46 10.78 3.83 -20.10
N GLY A 47 11.91 3.99 -19.39
CA GLY A 47 12.86 5.10 -19.62
C GLY A 47 12.28 6.49 -19.36
N ILE A 48 11.12 6.55 -18.68
CA ILE A 48 10.42 7.80 -18.39
C ILE A 48 11.06 8.47 -17.17
N LEU A 49 11.33 9.77 -17.27
CA LEU A 49 11.82 10.54 -16.13
C LEU A 49 10.84 10.44 -14.95
N PRO A 50 11.33 10.21 -13.72
CA PRO A 50 10.48 10.11 -12.55
C PRO A 50 9.75 11.43 -12.36
N ASN A 51 8.43 11.41 -12.55
CA ASN A 51 7.59 12.57 -12.35
C ASN A 51 6.74 12.33 -11.09
N LEU A 52 7.04 13.11 -10.06
CA LEU A 52 6.43 12.98 -8.74
C LEU A 52 4.90 13.14 -8.76
N PRO A 53 4.31 14.07 -9.55
CA PRO A 53 2.85 14.21 -9.61
C PRO A 53 2.14 12.97 -10.16
N SER A 54 2.63 12.36 -11.25
CA SER A 54 1.99 11.15 -11.78
C SER A 54 2.28 9.93 -10.92
N ALA A 55 3.43 9.88 -10.23
CA ALA A 55 3.71 8.86 -9.21
C ALA A 55 2.64 8.87 -8.12
N ILE A 56 2.37 10.05 -7.54
CA ILE A 56 1.37 10.24 -6.50
C ILE A 56 -0.03 9.90 -7.04
N ALA A 57 -0.36 10.31 -8.26
CA ALA A 57 -1.65 9.99 -8.88
C ALA A 57 -1.83 8.47 -9.09
N ALA A 58 -0.80 7.77 -9.57
CA ALA A 58 -0.81 6.33 -9.77
C ALA A 58 -0.95 5.58 -8.43
N ILE A 59 -0.19 5.97 -7.40
CA ILE A 59 -0.29 5.40 -6.06
C ILE A 59 -1.69 5.60 -5.48
N LYS A 60 -2.28 6.79 -5.62
CA LYS A 60 -3.65 7.07 -5.17
C LYS A 60 -4.68 6.21 -5.90
N LYS A 61 -4.55 6.07 -7.23
CA LYS A 61 -5.43 5.24 -8.05
C LYS A 61 -5.35 3.78 -7.62
N ASP A 62 -4.14 3.26 -7.43
CA ASP A 62 -3.92 1.92 -6.92
C ASP A 62 -4.59 1.78 -5.54
N LEU A 63 -4.27 2.62 -4.56
CA LEU A 63 -4.88 2.54 -3.23
C LEU A 63 -6.42 2.55 -3.25
N GLN A 64 -7.05 3.36 -4.11
CA GLN A 64 -8.49 3.36 -4.30
C GLN A 64 -9.01 2.04 -4.87
N GLN A 65 -8.34 1.51 -5.89
CA GLN A 65 -8.72 0.25 -6.54
C GLN A 65 -8.55 -0.95 -5.59
N TRP A 66 -7.51 -0.95 -4.76
CA TRP A 66 -7.30 -1.94 -3.70
C TRP A 66 -8.31 -1.80 -2.56
N SER A 67 -8.69 -0.58 -2.18
CA SER A 67 -9.77 -0.34 -1.22
C SER A 67 -11.10 -0.88 -1.73
N PHE A 68 -11.38 -0.73 -3.03
CA PHE A 68 -12.59 -1.26 -3.65
C PHE A 68 -12.57 -2.79 -3.74
N ALA A 69 -11.42 -3.38 -4.10
CA ALA A 69 -11.24 -4.83 -4.12
C ALA A 69 -11.32 -5.45 -2.71
N GLY A 70 -10.88 -4.74 -1.67
CA GLY A 70 -11.02 -5.16 -0.27
C GLY A 70 -12.43 -5.00 0.31
N ALA A 71 -13.20 -4.01 -0.16
CA ALA A 71 -14.62 -3.85 0.18
C ALA A 71 -15.51 -4.89 -0.52
N LEU A 72 -15.13 -5.30 -1.73
CA LEU A 72 -15.70 -6.44 -2.45
C LEU A 72 -15.02 -7.74 -2.00
N GLY A 73 -15.03 -7.99 -0.70
CA GLY A 73 -14.72 -9.30 -0.14
C GLY A 73 -15.71 -10.33 -0.67
N PHE A 74 -15.40 -10.88 -1.85
CA PHE A 74 -15.82 -12.18 -2.34
C PHE A 74 -17.27 -12.57 -1.99
N SER A 75 -18.26 -11.85 -2.52
CA SER A 75 -19.59 -12.43 -2.73
C SER A 75 -19.51 -13.40 -3.91
N THR A 76 -18.74 -14.49 -3.77
CA THR A 76 -19.09 -15.69 -4.53
C THR A 76 -20.36 -16.24 -3.91
N PRO A 77 -21.41 -16.47 -4.70
CA PRO A 77 -22.57 -17.18 -4.19
C PRO A 77 -22.12 -18.53 -3.63
N THR A 78 -22.55 -18.80 -2.41
CA THR A 78 -22.54 -20.10 -1.75
C THR A 78 -22.99 -21.22 -2.67
N SER A 79 -22.25 -22.33 -2.61
CA SER A 79 -22.51 -23.64 -3.22
C SER A 79 -23.93 -24.20 -3.04
N SER A 80 -24.23 -25.23 -3.85
CA SER A 80 -25.21 -26.32 -3.66
C SER A 80 -26.69 -25.95 -3.87
N LEU A 81 -27.50 -26.61 -4.69
CA LEU A 81 -27.57 -27.99 -5.22
C LEU A 81 -28.01 -27.98 -6.69
#